data_AF-A0A7H8NAZ0-F1
#
_entry.id   AF-A0A7H8NAZ0-F1
#
_cell.length_a   1.000
_cell.length_b   1.000
_cell.length_c   1.000
_cell.angle_alpha   90.00
_cell.angle_beta   90.00
_cell.angle_gamma   90.00
#
_symmetry.space_group_name_H-M   'P 1'
#
loop_
_entity.id
_entity.type
_entity.pdbx_description
1 polymer ?
#
loop_
_entity_poly.entity_id
_entity_poly.type
_entity_poly.pdbx_seq_one_letter_code
_entity_poly.pdbx_strand_id
1 'polypeptide(L)'
;MIADHIAALLAYAGRLDSRVRRALADPQQSARTIAEWTTALADVPATLPTTGWDASQAVRHYYEQRAGDRSAQFRAVEPHDVLAAWAPHRGELMNRHTDPLPAADPDNPKAWREELLGTRAAVAHGQAAPAQYRAEVTTAGQNRLAALLPGLGRRYMPEHVARDLAAYRPARAHREALAAEGIPDPMSVRCPHCHARPDQPCQSGYRRADKGRRALAGVHPSRVEALVAQLGPTDGEQAEAERARLARLMCQPPAPRETRARHTTGGNHR
;
A
#
# COMPACT_ATOMS: atom_id res chain seq x y z
N MET A 1 13.49 -3.56 -26.59
CA MET A 1 14.68 -3.22 -27.41
C MET A 1 14.29 -3.15 -28.88
N ILE A 2 14.88 -2.24 -29.67
CA ILE A 2 14.63 -2.15 -31.12
C ILE A 2 15.57 -3.08 -31.90
N ALA A 3 15.22 -3.38 -33.17
CA ALA A 3 15.94 -4.32 -34.02
C ALA A 3 17.46 -4.03 -34.13
N ASP A 4 17.85 -2.75 -34.25
CA ASP A 4 19.27 -2.37 -34.35
C ASP A 4 20.04 -2.68 -33.06
N HIS A 5 19.43 -2.47 -31.89
CA HIS A 5 20.03 -2.85 -30.60
C HIS A 5 20.17 -4.38 -30.48
N ILE A 6 19.19 -5.13 -30.98
CA ILE A 6 19.25 -6.60 -31.00
C ILE A 6 20.33 -7.10 -31.95
N ALA A 7 20.43 -6.54 -33.14
CA ALA A 7 21.49 -6.88 -34.09
C ALA A 7 22.88 -6.63 -33.49
N ALA A 8 23.07 -5.48 -32.84
CA ALA A 8 24.31 -5.15 -32.13
C ALA A 8 24.61 -6.11 -30.97
N LEU A 9 23.59 -6.47 -30.18
CA LEU A 9 23.71 -7.42 -29.08
C LEU A 9 24.08 -8.82 -29.56
N LEU A 10 23.45 -9.31 -30.63
CA LEU A 10 23.73 -10.59 -31.26
C LEU A 10 25.12 -10.61 -31.90
N ALA A 11 25.55 -9.52 -32.53
CA ALA A 11 26.91 -9.39 -33.04
C ALA A 11 27.95 -9.42 -31.91
N TYR A 12 27.66 -8.78 -30.76
CA TYR A 12 28.48 -8.88 -29.56
C TYR A 12 28.53 -10.32 -29.03
N ALA A 13 27.39 -10.99 -28.89
CA ALA A 13 27.32 -12.39 -28.48
C ALA A 13 28.10 -13.31 -29.43
N GLY A 14 28.05 -13.07 -30.74
CA GLY A 14 28.83 -13.82 -31.75
C GLY A 14 30.35 -13.62 -31.67
N ARG A 15 30.83 -12.53 -31.03
CA ARG A 15 32.25 -12.37 -30.67
C ARG A 15 32.66 -13.22 -29.48
N LEU A 16 31.73 -13.49 -28.56
CA LEU A 16 31.96 -14.30 -27.36
C LEU A 16 31.75 -15.81 -27.63
N ASP A 17 30.82 -16.17 -28.52
CA ASP A 17 30.43 -17.55 -28.79
C ASP A 17 30.25 -17.82 -30.29
N SER A 18 31.09 -18.71 -30.83
CA SER A 18 31.06 -19.11 -32.24
C SER A 18 29.76 -19.80 -32.66
N ARG A 19 28.97 -20.35 -31.74
CA ARG A 19 27.66 -20.95 -32.03
C ARG A 19 26.67 -19.88 -32.48
N VAL A 20 26.63 -18.72 -31.81
CA VAL A 20 25.80 -17.58 -32.20
C VAL A 20 26.23 -17.06 -33.57
N ARG A 21 27.54 -16.91 -33.80
CA ARG A 21 28.06 -16.48 -35.10
C ARG A 21 27.67 -17.44 -36.24
N ARG A 22 27.72 -18.75 -36.01
CA ARG A 22 27.30 -19.76 -37.01
C ARG A 22 25.80 -19.73 -37.27
N ALA A 23 24.98 -19.54 -36.23
CA ALA A 23 23.52 -19.43 -36.37
C ALA A 23 23.08 -18.20 -37.18
N LEU A 24 23.92 -17.15 -37.23
CA LEU A 24 23.64 -15.90 -37.94
C LEU A 24 24.37 -15.79 -39.29
N ALA A 25 24.98 -16.87 -39.79
CA ALA A 25 25.76 -16.84 -41.03
C ALA A 25 24.89 -16.68 -42.29
N ASP A 26 23.66 -17.19 -42.25
CA ASP A 26 22.67 -17.03 -43.32
C ASP A 26 21.85 -15.74 -43.13
N PRO A 27 21.77 -14.85 -44.15
CA PRO A 27 21.04 -13.58 -44.02
C PRO A 27 19.55 -13.74 -43.68
N GLN A 28 18.86 -14.72 -44.27
CA GLN A 28 17.44 -14.96 -43.97
C GLN A 28 17.25 -15.49 -42.54
N GLN A 29 18.12 -16.37 -42.08
CA GLN A 29 18.12 -16.86 -40.70
C GLN A 29 18.43 -15.73 -39.71
N SER A 30 19.42 -14.89 -40.01
CA SER A 30 19.79 -13.73 -39.19
C SER A 30 18.61 -12.77 -39.02
N ALA A 31 17.93 -12.43 -40.12
CA ALA A 31 16.75 -11.55 -40.07
C ALA A 31 15.63 -12.15 -39.20
N ARG A 32 15.37 -13.46 -39.30
CA ARG A 32 14.39 -14.15 -38.45
C ARG A 32 14.78 -14.12 -36.98
N THR A 33 16.03 -14.46 -36.66
CA THR A 33 16.53 -14.43 -35.27
C THR A 33 16.45 -13.02 -34.67
N ILE A 34 16.79 -11.98 -35.44
CA ILE A 34 16.65 -10.59 -34.99
C ILE A 34 15.17 -10.25 -34.70
N ALA A 35 14.24 -10.65 -35.56
CA ALA A 35 12.81 -10.41 -35.35
C ALA A 35 12.26 -11.14 -34.12
N GLU A 36 12.65 -12.41 -33.93
CA GLU A 36 12.29 -13.22 -32.76
C GLU A 36 12.82 -12.61 -31.47
N TRP A 37 14.09 -12.20 -31.44
CA TRP A 37 14.71 -11.55 -30.28
C TRP A 37 14.11 -10.17 -30.00
N THR A 38 13.80 -9.39 -31.05
CA THR A 38 13.13 -8.09 -30.92
C THR A 38 11.76 -8.25 -30.28
N THR A 39 11.02 -9.28 -30.68
CA THR A 39 9.71 -9.60 -30.09
C THR A 39 9.86 -10.06 -28.64
N ALA A 40 10.78 -10.99 -28.36
CA ALA A 40 10.99 -11.55 -27.02
C ALA A 40 11.49 -10.50 -26.01
N LEU A 41 12.27 -9.52 -26.47
CA LEU A 41 12.89 -8.48 -25.64
C LEU A 41 12.28 -7.10 -25.89
N ALA A 42 11.05 -7.01 -26.40
CA ALA A 42 10.37 -5.76 -26.70
C ALA A 42 10.37 -4.80 -25.49
N ASP A 43 10.12 -5.38 -24.32
CA ASP A 43 9.93 -4.73 -23.03
C ASP A 43 11.20 -4.57 -22.18
N VAL A 44 12.35 -4.95 -22.75
CA VAL A 44 13.66 -4.82 -22.11
C VAL A 44 14.39 -3.66 -22.76
N PRO A 45 14.89 -2.67 -22.00
CA PRO A 45 15.71 -1.60 -22.55
C PRO A 45 17.12 -2.11 -22.88
N ALA A 46 17.78 -1.50 -23.88
CA ALA A 46 19.16 -1.86 -24.21
C ALA A 46 20.13 -1.47 -23.08
N THR A 47 19.94 -0.26 -22.55
CA THR A 47 20.68 0.29 -21.42
C THR A 47 19.76 1.15 -20.55
N LEU A 48 20.05 1.23 -19.26
CA LEU A 48 19.52 2.26 -18.36
C LEU A 48 20.66 2.84 -17.52
N PRO A 49 21.23 3.99 -17.93
CA PRO A 49 22.38 4.58 -17.23
C PRO A 49 22.12 4.90 -15.76
N THR A 50 20.88 5.25 -15.40
CA THR A 50 20.49 5.63 -14.03
C THR A 50 20.52 4.48 -13.03
N THR A 51 20.36 3.24 -13.49
CA THR A 51 20.38 2.04 -12.65
C THR A 51 21.54 1.10 -12.95
N GLY A 52 22.37 1.43 -13.94
CA GLY A 52 23.51 0.62 -14.37
C GLY A 52 23.12 -0.62 -15.19
N TRP A 53 21.87 -0.71 -15.67
CA TRP A 53 21.46 -1.81 -16.55
C TRP A 53 22.10 -1.69 -17.93
N ASP A 54 22.60 -2.80 -18.47
CA ASP A 54 23.15 -2.92 -19.81
C ASP A 54 22.99 -4.38 -20.30
N ALA A 55 22.25 -4.56 -21.39
CA ALA A 55 21.99 -5.89 -21.96
C ALA A 55 23.28 -6.58 -22.44
N SER A 56 24.28 -5.82 -22.90
CA SER A 56 25.58 -6.39 -23.31
C SER A 56 26.36 -6.91 -22.10
N GLN A 57 26.24 -6.25 -20.95
CA GLN A 57 26.82 -6.74 -19.69
C GLN A 57 26.11 -7.99 -19.20
N ALA A 58 24.78 -8.08 -19.36
CA ALA A 58 24.03 -9.30 -19.04
C ALA A 58 24.50 -10.50 -19.89
N VAL A 59 24.67 -10.31 -21.20
CA VAL A 59 25.22 -11.33 -22.11
C VAL A 59 26.65 -11.69 -21.74
N ARG A 60 27.49 -10.70 -21.41
CA ARG A 60 28.85 -10.95 -20.94
C ARG A 60 28.87 -11.79 -19.67
N HIS A 61 28.06 -11.42 -18.68
CA HIS A 61 27.95 -12.15 -17.42
C HIS A 61 27.51 -13.59 -17.66
N TYR A 62 26.54 -13.84 -18.54
CA TYR A 62 26.12 -15.20 -18.93
C TYR A 62 27.30 -16.10 -19.33
N TYR A 63 28.25 -15.56 -20.12
CA TYR A 63 29.44 -16.33 -20.56
C TYR A 63 30.57 -16.35 -19.53
N GLU A 64 30.68 -15.35 -18.66
CA GLU A 64 31.70 -15.27 -17.61
C GLU A 64 31.37 -16.09 -16.35
N GLN A 65 30.17 -16.68 -16.25
CA GLN A 65 29.62 -17.08 -14.96
C GLN A 65 30.53 -17.97 -14.10
N ARG A 66 30.76 -17.40 -12.90
CA ARG A 66 31.58 -17.82 -11.75
C ARG A 66 30.77 -18.49 -10.63
N ALA A 67 29.45 -18.67 -10.79
CA ALA A 67 28.53 -19.00 -9.69
C ALA A 67 27.91 -20.41 -9.76
N GLY A 68 28.53 -21.35 -10.50
CA GLY A 68 28.12 -22.75 -10.55
C GLY A 68 27.11 -23.09 -11.65
N ASP A 69 26.46 -22.09 -12.27
CA ASP A 69 25.72 -22.28 -13.52
C ASP A 69 26.71 -22.46 -14.69
N ARG A 70 26.61 -23.62 -15.34
CA ARG A 70 27.44 -24.01 -16.50
C ARG A 70 26.67 -24.02 -17.81
N SER A 71 25.48 -23.41 -17.87
CA SER A 71 24.62 -23.40 -19.06
C SER A 71 25.35 -22.93 -20.32
N ALA A 72 26.19 -21.91 -20.20
CA ALA A 72 27.00 -21.37 -21.30
C ALA A 72 27.96 -22.40 -21.92
N GLN A 73 28.34 -23.47 -21.20
CA GLN A 73 29.15 -24.56 -21.75
C GLN A 73 28.34 -25.40 -22.77
N PHE A 74 27.05 -25.58 -22.53
CA PHE A 74 26.21 -26.51 -23.28
C PHE A 74 25.36 -25.83 -24.35
N ARG A 75 24.96 -24.57 -24.15
CA ARG A 75 24.15 -23.80 -25.10
C ARG A 75 24.64 -22.36 -25.26
N ALA A 76 24.21 -21.74 -26.36
CA ALA A 76 24.41 -20.31 -26.57
C ALA A 76 23.40 -19.50 -25.74
N VAL A 77 23.69 -18.20 -25.57
CA VAL A 77 22.76 -17.26 -24.94
C VAL A 77 21.47 -17.15 -25.75
N GLU A 78 20.35 -17.08 -25.06
CA GLU A 78 19.00 -16.96 -25.61
C GLU A 78 18.25 -15.75 -25.00
N PRO A 79 17.13 -15.30 -25.57
CA PRO A 79 16.36 -14.18 -25.03
C PRO A 79 15.97 -14.35 -23.56
N HIS A 80 15.66 -15.59 -23.15
CA HIS A 80 15.24 -15.88 -21.78
C HIS A 80 16.35 -15.60 -20.75
N ASP A 81 17.63 -15.71 -21.12
CA ASP A 81 18.76 -15.38 -20.25
C ASP A 81 18.82 -13.88 -19.95
N VAL A 82 18.58 -13.06 -20.99
CA VAL A 82 18.52 -11.60 -20.85
C VAL A 82 17.31 -11.19 -20.03
N LEU A 83 16.15 -11.84 -20.23
CA LEU A 83 14.95 -11.62 -19.42
C LEU A 83 15.17 -12.00 -17.95
N ALA A 84 15.86 -13.11 -17.69
CA ALA A 84 16.21 -13.53 -16.33
C ALA A 84 17.13 -12.52 -15.64
N ALA A 85 18.11 -11.97 -16.37
CA ALA A 85 18.96 -10.89 -15.86
C ALA A 85 18.19 -9.58 -15.64
N TRP A 86 17.20 -9.27 -16.49
CA TRP A 86 16.37 -8.06 -16.37
C TRP A 86 15.41 -8.10 -15.18
N ALA A 87 14.84 -9.27 -14.86
CA ALA A 87 13.84 -9.44 -13.81
C ALA A 87 14.20 -8.80 -12.46
N PRO A 88 15.41 -8.99 -11.88
CA PRO A 88 15.78 -8.32 -10.63
C PRO A 88 15.92 -6.80 -10.79
N HIS A 89 16.41 -6.29 -11.93
CA HIS A 89 16.47 -4.84 -12.19
C HIS A 89 15.08 -4.21 -12.26
N ARG A 90 14.14 -4.86 -12.95
CA ARG A 90 12.73 -4.46 -12.97
C ARG A 90 12.13 -4.46 -11.55
N GLY A 91 12.41 -5.50 -10.77
CA GLY A 91 11.98 -5.58 -9.37
C GLY A 91 12.47 -4.39 -8.55
N GLU A 92 13.75 -4.03 -8.70
CA GLU A 92 14.34 -2.89 -8.00
C GLU A 92 13.73 -1.54 -8.45
N LEU A 93 13.48 -1.36 -9.74
CA LEU A 93 12.79 -0.18 -10.27
C LEU A 93 11.41 -0.02 -9.63
N MET A 94 10.63 -1.11 -9.60
CA MET A 94 9.30 -1.12 -9.00
C MET A 94 9.33 -0.92 -7.48
N ASN A 95 10.31 -1.49 -6.77
CA ASN A 95 10.48 -1.27 -5.33
C ASN A 95 10.79 0.19 -4.97
N ARG A 96 11.47 0.92 -5.87
CA ARG A 96 11.75 2.35 -5.67
C ARG A 96 10.60 3.26 -6.06
N HIS A 97 9.66 2.77 -6.85
CA HIS A 97 8.57 3.56 -7.39
C HIS A 97 7.44 3.73 -6.37
N THR A 98 6.93 4.94 -6.27
CA THR A 98 5.64 5.25 -5.64
C THR A 98 4.75 5.84 -6.71
N ASP A 99 3.52 5.33 -6.82
CA ASP A 99 2.56 5.84 -7.81
C ASP A 99 2.32 7.33 -7.56
N PRO A 100 2.48 8.19 -8.58
CA PRO A 100 2.10 9.58 -8.47
C PRO A 100 0.58 9.72 -8.41
N LEU A 101 0.12 10.88 -7.95
CA LEU A 101 -1.29 11.26 -8.10
C LEU A 101 -1.61 11.36 -9.60
N PRO A 102 -2.54 10.54 -10.13
CA PRO A 102 -2.99 10.64 -11.51
C PRO A 102 -3.59 12.02 -11.82
N ALA A 103 -3.43 12.46 -13.07
CA ALA A 103 -4.11 13.65 -13.59
C ALA A 103 -5.59 13.36 -13.94
N ALA A 104 -5.94 12.10 -14.18
CA ALA A 104 -7.31 11.67 -14.38
C ALA A 104 -8.22 12.07 -13.22
N ASP A 105 -9.50 12.29 -13.51
CA ASP A 105 -10.52 12.56 -12.50
C ASP A 105 -10.68 11.35 -11.55
N PRO A 106 -10.55 11.52 -10.23
CA PRO A 106 -10.76 10.44 -9.26
C PRO A 106 -12.18 9.85 -9.30
N ASP A 107 -13.18 10.61 -9.76
CA ASP A 107 -14.55 10.13 -9.93
C ASP A 107 -14.73 9.32 -11.24
N ASN A 108 -13.71 9.27 -12.09
CA ASN A 108 -13.62 8.35 -13.23
C ASN A 108 -12.65 7.20 -12.93
N PRO A 109 -13.13 6.12 -12.28
CA PRO A 109 -12.25 5.03 -11.82
C PRO A 109 -11.59 4.25 -12.95
N LYS A 110 -12.12 4.31 -14.17
CA LYS A 110 -11.51 3.63 -15.33
C LYS A 110 -10.26 4.37 -15.79
N ALA A 111 -10.40 5.66 -16.08
CA ALA A 111 -9.29 6.51 -16.52
C ALA A 111 -8.19 6.57 -15.46
N TRP A 112 -8.57 6.70 -14.18
CA TRP A 112 -7.64 6.69 -13.05
C TRP A 112 -6.78 5.42 -12.99
N ARG A 113 -7.39 4.25 -13.17
CA ARG A 113 -6.66 2.97 -13.15
C ARG A 113 -5.77 2.79 -14.37
N GLU A 114 -6.25 3.20 -15.55
CA GLU A 114 -5.49 3.12 -16.80
C GLU A 114 -4.19 3.95 -16.70
N GLU A 115 -4.27 5.16 -16.14
CA GLU A 115 -3.09 6.01 -15.93
C GLU A 115 -2.08 5.40 -14.93
N LEU A 116 -2.57 4.86 -13.81
CA LEU A 116 -1.71 4.17 -12.83
C LEU A 116 -1.00 2.96 -13.44
N LEU A 117 -1.74 2.12 -14.17
CA LEU A 117 -1.17 0.94 -14.82
C LEU A 117 -0.16 1.32 -15.90
N GLY A 118 -0.45 2.35 -16.70
CA GLY A 118 0.46 2.89 -17.70
C GLY A 118 1.77 3.39 -17.09
N THR A 119 1.68 4.14 -15.98
CA THR A 119 2.87 4.64 -15.27
C THR A 119 3.72 3.50 -14.72
N ARG A 120 3.11 2.52 -14.06
CA ARG A 120 3.81 1.34 -13.54
C ARG A 120 4.47 0.53 -14.65
N ALA A 121 3.78 0.33 -15.77
CA ALA A 121 4.34 -0.37 -16.93
C ALA A 121 5.56 0.39 -17.48
N ALA A 122 5.45 1.71 -17.69
CA ALA A 122 6.56 2.52 -18.16
C ALA A 122 7.79 2.41 -17.24
N VAL A 123 7.61 2.41 -15.92
CA VAL A 123 8.70 2.19 -14.96
C VAL A 123 9.24 0.76 -15.03
N ALA A 124 8.37 -0.25 -15.08
CA ALA A 124 8.75 -1.65 -15.15
C ALA A 124 9.55 -1.99 -16.43
N HIS A 125 9.35 -1.23 -17.51
CA HIS A 125 10.06 -1.34 -18.78
C HIS A 125 11.25 -0.37 -18.89
N GLY A 126 11.52 0.43 -17.85
CA GLY A 126 12.60 1.42 -17.85
C GLY A 126 12.38 2.61 -18.78
N GLN A 127 11.17 2.80 -19.30
CA GLN A 127 10.79 3.95 -20.14
C GLN A 127 10.60 5.22 -19.31
N ALA A 128 10.25 5.06 -18.03
CA ALA A 128 10.17 6.12 -17.05
C ALA A 128 11.05 5.83 -15.84
N ALA A 129 11.63 6.88 -15.23
CA ALA A 129 12.32 6.74 -13.97
C ALA A 129 11.30 6.49 -12.84
N PRO A 130 11.65 5.71 -11.79
CA PRO A 130 10.79 5.55 -10.63
C PRO A 130 10.48 6.91 -10.00
N ALA A 131 9.21 7.28 -9.94
CA ALA A 131 8.78 8.44 -9.15
C ALA A 131 9.05 8.15 -7.66
N GLN A 132 9.71 9.08 -6.97
CA GLN A 132 10.06 8.94 -5.57
C GLN A 132 9.34 10.01 -4.75
N TYR A 133 8.28 9.62 -4.01
CA TYR A 133 7.73 10.43 -2.92
C TYR A 133 8.53 10.27 -1.62
N ARG A 134 9.84 10.04 -1.73
CA ARG A 134 10.70 9.84 -0.55
C ARG A 134 10.86 11.11 0.27
N ALA A 135 10.76 12.29 -0.34
CA ALA A 135 10.93 13.55 0.37
C ALA A 135 9.98 13.66 1.56
N GLU A 136 8.71 13.26 1.41
CA GLU A 136 7.69 13.33 2.47
C GLU A 136 7.75 12.17 3.46
N VAL A 137 8.22 10.99 3.05
CA VAL A 137 8.33 9.80 3.91
C VAL A 137 9.61 9.80 4.75
N THR A 138 10.64 10.55 4.35
CA THR A 138 11.85 10.73 5.18
C THR A 138 11.52 11.43 6.49
N THR A 139 12.32 11.24 7.53
CA THR A 139 12.17 11.96 8.81
C THR A 139 12.11 13.47 8.61
N ALA A 140 12.89 14.03 7.68
CA ALA A 140 12.83 15.46 7.34
C ALA A 140 11.50 15.86 6.69
N GLY A 141 10.96 15.02 5.80
CA GLY A 141 9.63 15.18 5.22
C GLY A 141 8.51 15.12 6.24
N GLN A 142 8.54 14.10 7.09
CA GLN A 142 7.58 13.92 8.18
C GLN A 142 7.64 15.08 9.17
N ASN A 143 8.84 15.60 9.48
CA ASN A 143 9.01 16.78 10.32
C ASN A 143 8.48 18.05 9.63
N ARG A 144 8.69 18.21 8.32
CA ARG A 144 8.13 19.33 7.55
C ARG A 144 6.61 19.27 7.52
N LEU A 145 6.03 18.10 7.26
CA LEU A 145 4.58 17.87 7.33
C LEU A 145 4.04 18.12 8.75
N ALA A 146 4.73 17.62 9.78
CA ALA A 146 4.42 17.87 11.19
C ALA A 146 4.53 19.34 11.58
N ALA A 147 5.38 20.13 10.92
CA ALA A 147 5.50 21.57 11.09
C ALA A 147 4.44 22.38 10.32
N LEU A 148 3.81 21.78 9.30
CA LEU A 148 2.63 22.35 8.61
C LEU A 148 1.31 22.00 9.33
N LEU A 149 1.33 20.97 10.20
CA LEU A 149 0.21 20.53 11.02
C LEU A 149 -0.21 21.45 12.19
N PRO A 150 0.63 22.32 12.82
CA PRO A 150 0.18 23.27 13.83
C PRO A 150 -0.54 24.42 13.12
N GLY A 151 -1.82 24.21 12.85
CA GLY A 151 -2.67 25.11 12.05
C GLY A 151 -3.81 24.36 11.36
N LEU A 152 -3.58 23.08 11.02
CA LEU A 152 -4.62 22.10 10.71
C LEU A 152 -5.17 21.52 12.02
N GLY A 153 -5.68 22.39 12.89
CA GLY A 153 -6.15 22.02 14.22
C GLY A 153 -7.22 20.94 14.15
N ARG A 154 -6.94 19.72 14.65
CA ARG A 154 -7.90 18.64 14.99
C ARG A 154 -8.92 18.20 13.92
N ARG A 155 -9.01 18.84 12.76
CA ARG A 155 -9.90 18.53 11.63
C ARG A 155 -9.13 18.67 10.32
N TYR A 156 -8.43 17.59 9.95
CA TYR A 156 -8.05 17.31 8.56
C TYR A 156 -9.27 17.16 7.64
N MET A 157 -10.47 17.13 8.22
CA MET A 157 -11.71 16.76 7.58
C MET A 157 -12.73 17.91 7.69
N PRO A 158 -13.21 18.47 6.56
CA PRO A 158 -14.26 19.48 6.59
C PRO A 158 -15.52 18.97 7.32
N GLU A 159 -16.25 19.87 7.97
CA GLU A 159 -17.39 19.50 8.81
C GLU A 159 -18.49 18.77 8.05
N HIS A 160 -18.78 19.17 6.81
CA HIS A 160 -19.81 18.51 6.00
C HIS A 160 -19.41 17.07 5.68
N VAL A 161 -18.15 16.83 5.26
CA VAL A 161 -17.64 15.46 5.04
C VAL A 161 -17.70 14.66 6.35
N ALA A 162 -17.36 15.29 7.48
CA ALA A 162 -17.42 14.66 8.79
C ALA A 162 -18.85 14.17 9.10
N ARG A 163 -19.86 14.98 8.77
CA ARG A 163 -21.27 14.65 8.88
C ARG A 163 -21.67 13.50 7.96
N ASP A 164 -21.26 13.53 6.70
CA ASP A 164 -21.57 12.49 5.72
C ASP A 164 -20.97 11.14 6.12
N LEU A 165 -19.75 11.14 6.67
CA LEU A 165 -19.13 9.90 7.15
C LEU A 165 -19.70 9.41 8.48
N ALA A 166 -20.50 10.18 9.23
CA ALA A 166 -20.91 9.82 10.60
C ALA A 166 -21.50 8.40 10.70
N ALA A 167 -22.30 7.99 9.70
CA ALA A 167 -22.87 6.65 9.61
C ALA A 167 -21.81 5.52 9.53
N TYR A 168 -20.65 5.80 8.93
CA TYR A 168 -19.55 4.84 8.75
C TYR A 168 -18.52 4.89 9.90
N ARG A 169 -18.54 5.93 10.74
CA ARG A 169 -17.62 6.11 11.89
C ARG A 169 -18.36 6.47 13.19
N PRO A 170 -19.35 5.67 13.63
CA PRO A 170 -20.28 6.04 14.71
C PRO A 170 -19.59 6.34 16.04
N ALA A 171 -18.55 5.59 16.40
CA ALA A 171 -17.80 5.82 17.64
C ALA A 171 -17.04 7.16 17.63
N ARG A 172 -16.50 7.55 16.47
CA ARG A 172 -15.81 8.84 16.32
C ARG A 172 -16.80 10.00 16.24
N ALA A 173 -17.90 9.82 15.51
CA ALA A 173 -18.98 10.82 15.43
C ALA A 173 -19.58 11.12 16.82
N HIS A 174 -19.79 10.09 17.64
CA HIS A 174 -20.27 10.26 19.02
C HIS A 174 -19.30 11.07 19.89
N ARG A 175 -17.99 10.77 19.85
CA ARG A 175 -16.97 11.55 20.57
C ARG A 175 -16.89 13.00 20.10
N GLU A 176 -17.02 13.23 18.79
CA GLU A 176 -17.05 14.58 18.22
C GLU A 176 -18.30 15.35 18.67
N ALA A 177 -19.45 14.69 18.81
CA ALA A 177 -20.68 15.29 19.36
C ALA A 177 -20.54 15.64 20.85
N LEU A 178 -20.01 14.72 21.68
CA LEU A 178 -19.73 15.00 23.09
C LEU A 178 -18.80 16.21 23.25
N ALA A 179 -17.73 16.27 22.45
CA ALA A 179 -16.80 17.39 22.48
C ALA A 179 -17.45 18.72 22.05
N ALA A 180 -18.37 18.70 21.08
CA ALA A 180 -19.14 19.89 20.67
C ALA A 180 -20.10 20.37 21.78
N GLU A 181 -20.62 19.46 22.58
CA GLU A 181 -21.46 19.75 23.75
C GLU A 181 -20.64 20.14 25.00
N GLY A 182 -19.30 20.19 24.90
CA GLY A 182 -18.42 20.46 26.04
C GLY A 182 -18.34 19.31 27.04
N ILE A 183 -18.84 18.12 26.68
CA ILE A 183 -18.81 16.93 27.52
C ILE A 183 -17.43 16.28 27.44
N PRO A 184 -16.79 15.94 28.58
CA PRO A 184 -15.49 15.28 28.60
C PRO A 184 -15.50 13.94 27.86
N ASP A 185 -14.40 13.64 27.16
CA ASP A 185 -14.28 12.40 26.38
C ASP A 185 -14.11 11.17 27.30
N PRO A 186 -15.00 10.16 27.25
CA PRO A 186 -14.89 8.96 28.06
C PRO A 186 -13.63 8.13 27.81
N MET A 187 -12.91 8.35 26.70
CA MET A 187 -11.64 7.68 26.41
C MET A 187 -10.41 8.38 27.04
N SER A 188 -10.56 9.57 27.63
CA SER A 188 -9.46 10.30 28.27
C SER A 188 -8.89 9.62 29.51
N VAL A 189 -9.68 8.78 30.18
CA VAL A 189 -9.26 8.03 31.38
C VAL A 189 -9.02 6.56 31.06
N ARG A 190 -8.19 5.87 31.86
CA ARG A 190 -7.99 4.42 31.76
C ARG A 190 -9.28 3.69 32.16
N CYS A 191 -9.66 2.65 31.43
CA CYS A 191 -10.83 1.83 31.77
C CYS A 191 -10.54 0.93 32.98
N PRO A 192 -11.32 0.99 34.08
CA PRO A 192 -11.13 0.07 35.21
C PRO A 192 -11.44 -1.38 34.86
N HIS A 193 -12.44 -1.64 34.01
CA HIS A 193 -12.91 -3.00 33.71
C HIS A 193 -12.01 -3.77 32.74
N CYS A 194 -11.62 -3.16 31.62
CA CYS A 194 -10.81 -3.83 30.59
C CYS A 194 -9.35 -3.35 30.52
N HIS A 195 -8.97 -2.39 31.38
CA HIS A 195 -7.64 -1.77 31.45
C HIS A 195 -7.14 -1.09 30.17
N ALA A 196 -8.03 -0.83 29.20
CA ALA A 196 -7.73 -0.02 28.02
C ALA A 196 -7.12 1.33 28.44
N ARG A 197 -5.99 1.68 27.82
CA ARG A 197 -5.26 2.93 28.07
C ARG A 197 -6.08 4.15 27.63
N PRO A 198 -5.74 5.37 28.09
CA PRO A 198 -6.23 6.60 27.49
C PRO A 198 -6.13 6.56 25.96
N ASP A 199 -7.12 7.13 25.27
CA ASP A 199 -7.27 7.17 23.81
C ASP A 199 -7.42 5.81 23.10
N GLN A 200 -7.41 4.70 23.84
CA GLN A 200 -7.65 3.36 23.30
C GLN A 200 -9.10 2.91 23.52
N PRO A 201 -9.73 2.24 22.54
CA PRO A 201 -11.09 1.74 22.68
C PRO A 201 -11.17 0.64 23.75
N CYS A 202 -12.31 0.57 24.41
CA CYS A 202 -12.62 -0.54 25.31
C CYS A 202 -12.59 -1.87 24.54
N GLN A 203 -12.12 -2.93 25.19
CA GLN A 203 -11.99 -4.24 24.57
C GLN A 203 -13.04 -5.19 25.13
N SER A 204 -13.61 -6.05 24.27
CA SER A 204 -14.47 -7.14 24.73
C SER A 204 -13.71 -8.13 25.61
N GLY A 205 -14.45 -8.97 26.32
CA GLY A 205 -13.89 -10.20 26.90
C GLY A 205 -13.16 -11.05 25.85
N TYR A 206 -12.30 -11.95 26.32
CA TYR A 206 -11.53 -12.85 25.46
C TYR A 206 -12.48 -13.76 24.65
N ARG A 207 -12.27 -13.82 23.33
CA ARG A 207 -13.07 -14.68 22.45
C ARG A 207 -12.37 -16.02 22.26
N ARG A 208 -13.15 -17.11 22.27
CA ARG A 208 -12.65 -18.46 21.96
C ARG A 208 -12.13 -18.53 20.51
N ALA A 209 -11.30 -19.54 20.23
CA ALA A 209 -10.71 -19.86 18.92
C ALA A 209 -9.71 -18.81 18.39
N ASP A 210 -8.76 -18.37 19.23
CA ASP A 210 -7.63 -17.49 18.88
C ASP A 210 -7.97 -16.14 18.24
N LYS A 211 -9.25 -15.74 18.31
CA LYS A 211 -9.75 -14.45 17.78
C LYS A 211 -9.47 -13.26 18.70
N GLY A 212 -8.77 -13.48 19.82
CA GLY A 212 -8.34 -12.44 20.75
C GLY A 212 -9.49 -11.59 21.33
N ARG A 213 -9.18 -10.34 21.65
CA ARG A 213 -10.16 -9.34 22.11
C ARG A 213 -10.54 -8.42 20.95
N ARG A 214 -11.81 -8.01 20.88
CA ARG A 214 -12.29 -7.06 19.88
C ARG A 214 -12.53 -5.69 20.50
N ALA A 215 -12.17 -4.63 19.79
CA ALA A 215 -12.56 -3.27 20.14
C ALA A 215 -14.10 -3.11 20.12
N LEU A 216 -14.64 -2.60 21.23
CA LEU A 216 -16.05 -2.26 21.38
C LEU A 216 -16.34 -0.92 20.68
N ALA A 217 -17.57 -0.77 20.19
CA ALA A 217 -18.04 0.47 19.58
C ALA A 217 -18.35 1.56 20.63
N GLY A 218 -18.73 1.15 21.85
CA GLY A 218 -18.94 2.03 23.00
C GLY A 218 -17.86 1.83 24.08
N VAL A 219 -18.04 2.52 25.20
CA VAL A 219 -17.19 2.42 26.39
C VAL A 219 -17.87 1.58 27.47
N HIS A 220 -17.09 0.94 28.35
CA HIS A 220 -17.67 0.29 29.53
C HIS A 220 -18.25 1.34 30.49
N PRO A 221 -19.40 1.06 31.14
CA PRO A 221 -19.98 1.96 32.14
C PRO A 221 -18.98 2.38 33.22
N SER A 222 -18.17 1.44 33.71
CA SER A 222 -17.11 1.69 34.69
C SER A 222 -16.04 2.69 34.25
N ARG A 223 -15.82 2.86 32.93
CA ARG A 223 -14.90 3.89 32.41
C ARG A 223 -15.53 5.28 32.51
N VAL A 224 -16.83 5.36 32.26
CA VAL A 224 -17.60 6.59 32.37
C VAL A 224 -17.74 7.00 33.83
N GLU A 225 -18.05 6.07 34.72
CA GLU A 225 -18.06 6.30 36.17
C GLU A 225 -16.70 6.80 36.68
N ALA A 226 -15.59 6.22 36.21
CA ALA A 226 -14.25 6.67 36.57
C ALA A 226 -13.93 8.09 36.07
N LEU A 227 -14.39 8.44 34.86
CA LEU A 227 -14.27 9.81 34.35
C LEU A 227 -15.11 10.78 35.19
N VAL A 228 -16.38 10.44 35.43
CA VAL A 228 -17.31 11.26 36.21
C VAL A 228 -16.80 11.48 37.63
N ALA A 229 -16.20 10.46 38.26
CA ALA A 229 -15.57 10.58 39.56
C ALA A 229 -14.36 11.53 39.59
N GLN A 230 -13.62 11.65 38.47
CA GLN A 230 -12.49 12.58 38.35
C GLN A 230 -12.92 14.04 38.15
N LEU A 231 -14.16 14.29 37.70
CA LEU A 231 -14.70 15.65 37.53
C LEU A 231 -15.04 16.36 38.86
N GLY A 232 -14.82 15.69 40.01
CA GLY A 232 -14.91 16.26 41.35
C GLY A 232 -16.26 16.05 42.06
N PRO A 233 -16.32 16.27 43.39
CA PRO A 233 -17.57 16.24 44.15
C PRO A 233 -18.41 17.47 43.81
N THR A 234 -19.63 17.24 43.36
CA THR A 234 -20.68 18.24 43.37
C THR A 234 -21.62 17.81 44.49
N ASP A 235 -21.75 18.61 45.55
CA ASP A 235 -22.58 18.27 46.70
C ASP A 235 -24.07 18.54 46.36
N GLY A 236 -24.95 17.55 46.57
CA GLY A 236 -26.41 17.68 46.44
C GLY A 236 -27.08 16.80 45.36
N GLU A 237 -28.40 16.64 45.41
CA GLU A 237 -29.18 15.80 44.47
C GLU A 237 -29.03 16.20 42.99
N GLN A 238 -28.82 17.49 42.71
CA GLN A 238 -28.60 18.00 41.35
C GLN A 238 -27.29 17.50 40.74
N ALA A 239 -26.28 17.26 41.58
CA ALA A 239 -25.00 16.69 41.18
C ALA A 239 -25.16 15.25 40.69
N GLU A 240 -25.90 14.44 41.44
CA GLU A 240 -26.14 13.05 41.13
C GLU A 240 -26.98 12.90 39.85
N ALA A 241 -27.97 13.79 39.66
CA ALA A 241 -28.74 13.88 38.43
C ALA A 241 -27.87 14.24 37.21
N GLU A 242 -26.95 15.20 37.34
CA GLU A 242 -26.03 15.57 36.25
C GLU A 242 -25.03 14.45 35.94
N ARG A 243 -24.53 13.76 36.96
CA ARG A 243 -23.68 12.56 36.79
C ARG A 243 -24.41 11.44 36.06
N ALA A 244 -25.67 11.18 36.42
CA ALA A 244 -26.50 10.19 35.74
C ALA A 244 -26.82 10.60 34.28
N ARG A 245 -27.03 11.89 34.03
CA ARG A 245 -27.21 12.44 32.67
C ARG A 245 -25.95 12.25 31.82
N LEU A 246 -24.79 12.67 32.32
CA LEU A 246 -23.50 12.51 31.65
C LEU A 246 -23.19 11.03 31.37
N ALA A 247 -23.49 10.15 32.33
CA ALA A 247 -23.29 8.71 32.15
C ALA A 247 -24.15 8.12 31.03
N ARG A 248 -25.42 8.56 30.91
CA ARG A 248 -26.32 8.15 29.82
C ARG A 248 -25.83 8.63 28.46
N LEU A 249 -25.37 9.89 28.37
CA LEU A 249 -24.85 10.46 27.13
C LEU A 249 -23.60 9.72 26.64
N MET A 250 -22.66 9.38 27.54
CA MET A 250 -21.41 8.71 27.15
C MET A 250 -21.52 7.19 26.91
N CYS A 251 -22.53 6.52 27.45
CA CYS A 251 -22.70 5.07 27.30
C CYS A 251 -23.38 4.65 25.98
N GLN A 252 -24.01 5.58 25.25
CA GLN A 252 -24.74 5.26 24.02
C GLN A 252 -23.89 5.50 22.76
N PRO A 253 -23.44 4.48 22.04
CA PRO A 253 -23.28 4.63 20.60
C PRO A 253 -24.69 4.68 19.97
N PRO A 254 -24.98 5.60 19.03
CA PRO A 254 -26.25 5.57 18.30
C PRO A 254 -26.36 4.23 17.55
N ALA A 255 -27.48 3.53 17.72
CA ALA A 255 -27.89 2.49 16.78
C ALA A 255 -28.42 3.19 15.51
N PRO A 256 -28.10 2.67 14.32
CA PRO A 256 -28.75 1.45 13.90
C PRO A 256 -27.75 0.40 13.39
N ARG A 257 -27.82 -0.80 13.98
CA ARG A 257 -27.57 -1.99 13.17
C ARG A 257 -28.87 -2.23 12.41
N GLU A 258 -28.92 -1.81 11.15
CA GLU A 258 -29.74 -2.58 10.22
C GLU A 258 -29.28 -4.03 10.33
N THR A 259 -30.23 -4.89 10.67
CA THR A 259 -30.13 -6.32 10.63
C THR A 259 -29.52 -6.73 9.30
N ARG A 260 -28.21 -7.03 9.29
CA ARG A 260 -27.64 -7.88 8.25
C ARG A 260 -28.45 -9.16 8.29
N ALA A 261 -29.30 -9.35 7.29
CA ALA A 261 -29.92 -10.63 7.01
C ALA A 261 -28.80 -11.67 7.05
N ARG A 262 -28.92 -12.62 7.98
CA ARG A 262 -28.08 -13.81 7.93
C ARG A 262 -28.45 -14.49 6.62
N HIS A 263 -27.61 -14.35 5.60
CA HIS A 263 -27.59 -15.32 4.51
C HIS A 263 -27.14 -16.65 5.13
N THR A 264 -28.10 -17.42 5.62
CA THR A 264 -27.96 -18.86 5.72
C THR A 264 -27.99 -19.36 4.28
N THR A 265 -26.83 -19.44 3.64
CA THR A 265 -26.66 -20.30 2.47
C THR A 265 -26.98 -21.72 2.94
N GLY A 266 -28.17 -22.19 2.59
CA GLY A 266 -28.57 -23.58 2.75
C GLY A 266 -27.59 -24.45 1.98
N GLY A 267 -26.81 -25.24 2.71
CA GLY A 267 -26.09 -26.37 2.14
C GLY A 267 -27.12 -27.42 1.75
N ASN A 268 -27.43 -27.51 0.47
CA ASN A 268 -28.01 -28.73 -0.09
C ASN A 268 -26.86 -29.73 -0.22
N HIS A 269 -26.84 -30.70 0.69
CA HIS A 269 -26.20 -31.98 0.43
C HIS A 269 -27.10 -32.78 -0.50
N ARG A 270 -26.62 -33.03 -1.71
CA ARG A 270 -26.85 -34.26 -2.47
C ARG A 270 -25.51 -34.72 -3.01
#